data_AF-A0A535H3N3-F1
#
_entry.id   AF-A0A535H3N3-F1
#
_cell.length_a   1.000
_cell.length_b   1.000
_cell.length_c   1.000
_cell.angle_alpha   90.00
_cell.angle_beta   90.00
_cell.angle_gamma   90.00
#
_symmetry.space_group_name_H-M   'P 1'
#
loop_
_entity.id
_entity.type
_entity.pdbx_description
1 polymer ?
#
loop_
_entity_poly.entity_id
_entity_poly.type
_entity_poly.pdbx_seq_one_letter_code
_entity_poly.pdbx_strand_id
1 'polypeptide(L)'
;MTSFAQFDAFVRAREREYIDELKVLIRQPTVSAQGIGIPETARIVLDRTKKRGGIAAEALTVDGGPPTIVGETGRGDRTLLI
;
A
#
# COMPACT_ATOMS: atom_id res chain seq x y z
N MET A 1 -22.28 11.79 16.72
CA MET A 1 -21.30 10.85 16.13
C MET A 1 -21.66 10.66 14.68
N THR A 2 -20.81 11.07 13.75
CA THR A 2 -21.06 10.85 12.32
C THR A 2 -20.91 9.35 12.07
N SER A 3 -21.96 8.71 11.56
CA SER A 3 -21.97 7.27 11.27
C SER A 3 -21.14 6.97 10.04
N PHE A 4 -20.26 5.98 10.12
CA PHE A 4 -19.47 5.48 8.99
C PHE A 4 -20.16 4.32 8.24
N ALA A 5 -21.47 4.11 8.43
CA ALA A 5 -22.18 2.94 7.90
C ALA A 5 -22.03 2.73 6.39
N GLN A 6 -21.99 3.81 5.59
CA GLN A 6 -21.76 3.71 4.15
C GLN A 6 -20.34 3.23 3.81
N PHE A 7 -19.34 3.71 4.55
CA PHE A 7 -17.96 3.26 4.40
C PHE A 7 -17.81 1.79 4.82
N ASP A 8 -18.41 1.40 5.94
CA ASP A 8 -18.40 0.02 6.41
C ASP A 8 -19.04 -0.93 5.38
N ALA A 9 -20.19 -0.55 4.82
CA ALA A 9 -20.85 -1.32 3.77
C ALA A 9 -19.97 -1.44 2.51
N PHE A 10 -19.30 -0.36 2.12
CA PHE A 10 -18.37 -0.34 0.98
C PHE A 10 -17.19 -1.30 1.19
N VAL A 11 -16.60 -1.31 2.40
CA VAL A 11 -15.48 -2.19 2.76
C VAL A 11 -15.93 -3.64 2.79
N ARG A 12 -17.06 -3.94 3.46
CA ARG A 12 -17.61 -5.31 3.56
C ARG A 12 -17.93 -5.92 2.19
N ALA A 13 -18.48 -5.12 1.28
CA ALA A 13 -18.77 -5.58 -0.08
C ALA A 13 -17.51 -6.01 -0.87
N ARG A 14 -16.32 -5.58 -0.44
CA ARG A 14 -15.02 -5.86 -1.10
C ARG A 14 -14.09 -6.73 -0.27
N GLU A 15 -14.55 -7.27 0.84
CA GLU A 15 -13.73 -8.04 1.79
C GLU A 15 -12.93 -9.16 1.10
N ARG A 16 -13.59 -9.96 0.27
CA ARG A 16 -12.94 -11.08 -0.44
C ARG A 16 -11.81 -10.61 -1.35
N GLU A 17 -12.03 -9.51 -2.07
CA GLU A 17 -11.03 -8.90 -2.94
C GLU A 17 -9.80 -8.44 -2.13
N TYR A 18 -10.01 -7.76 -1.00
CA TYR A 18 -8.91 -7.35 -0.12
C TYR A 18 -8.14 -8.53 0.46
N ILE A 19 -8.83 -9.60 0.84
CA ILE A 19 -8.20 -10.83 1.32
C ILE A 19 -7.35 -11.45 0.21
N ASP A 20 -7.84 -11.49 -1.03
CA ASP A 20 -7.10 -12.07 -2.15
C ASP A 20 -5.88 -11.23 -2.53
N GLU A 21 -5.98 -9.89 -2.47
CA GLU A 21 -4.84 -9.00 -2.60
C GLU A 21 -3.82 -9.22 -1.48
N LEU A 22 -4.26 -9.38 -0.23
CA LEU A 22 -3.38 -9.65 0.89
C LEU A 22 -2.65 -10.99 0.72
N LYS A 23 -3.33 -12.05 0.27
CA LYS A 23 -2.69 -13.35 -0.03
C LYS A 23 -1.56 -13.22 -1.04
N VAL A 24 -1.71 -12.39 -2.09
CA VAL A 24 -0.65 -12.15 -3.08
C VAL A 24 0.58 -11.52 -2.43
N LEU A 25 0.38 -10.58 -1.50
CA LEU A 25 1.47 -9.91 -0.78
C LEU A 25 2.18 -10.88 0.19
N ILE A 26 1.42 -11.65 0.97
CA ILE A 26 1.95 -12.62 1.93
C ILE A 26 2.74 -13.75 1.24
N ARG A 27 2.42 -14.07 -0.02
CA ARG A 27 3.17 -15.06 -0.80
C ARG A 27 4.55 -14.60 -1.23
N GLN A 28 4.89 -13.31 -1.10
CA GLN A 28 6.23 -12.84 -1.40
C GLN A 28 7.19 -13.23 -0.28
N PRO A 29 8.32 -13.89 -0.59
CA PRO A 29 9.31 -14.29 0.42
C PRO A 29 10.14 -13.07 0.86
N THR A 30 9.54 -12.14 1.59
CA THR A 30 10.18 -10.87 1.97
C THR A 30 10.89 -11.00 3.32
N VAL A 31 12.22 -11.09 3.31
CA VAL A 31 13.03 -11.26 4.53
C VAL A 31 14.04 -10.12 4.63
N SER A 32 13.71 -9.11 5.44
CA SER A 32 14.51 -7.88 5.55
C SER A 32 15.96 -8.13 5.97
N ALA A 33 16.19 -9.06 6.91
CA ALA A 33 17.53 -9.37 7.41
C ALA A 33 18.45 -10.02 6.35
N GLN A 34 17.87 -10.56 5.27
CA GLN A 34 18.58 -11.26 4.20
C GLN A 34 18.47 -10.54 2.86
N GLY A 35 17.74 -9.42 2.78
CA GLY A 35 17.51 -8.70 1.53
C GLY A 35 16.60 -9.43 0.52
N ILE A 36 15.98 -10.55 0.90
CA ILE A 36 15.22 -11.40 -0.02
C ILE A 36 13.84 -10.80 -0.27
N GLY A 37 13.40 -10.77 -1.53
CA GLY A 37 12.03 -10.42 -1.93
C GLY A 37 11.66 -8.95 -1.75
N ILE A 38 12.59 -8.10 -1.30
CA ILE A 38 12.32 -6.69 -1.02
C ILE A 38 11.94 -5.92 -2.30
N PRO A 39 12.72 -5.97 -3.40
CA PRO A 39 12.39 -5.21 -4.61
C PRO A 39 11.06 -5.65 -5.24
N GLU A 40 10.77 -6.95 -5.22
CA GLU A 40 9.54 -7.52 -5.77
C GLU A 40 8.32 -7.07 -4.96
N THR A 41 8.39 -7.14 -3.63
CA THR A 41 7.34 -6.69 -2.73
C THR A 41 7.12 -5.19 -2.83
N ALA A 42 8.19 -4.39 -2.87
CA ALA A 42 8.10 -2.95 -3.06
C ALA A 42 7.39 -2.59 -4.36
N ARG A 43 7.65 -3.33 -5.45
CA ARG A 43 6.97 -3.13 -6.74
C ARG A 43 5.47 -3.45 -6.67
N ILE A 44 5.06 -4.49 -5.95
CA ILE A 44 3.65 -4.81 -5.74
C ILE A 44 2.94 -3.70 -4.96
N VAL A 45 3.58 -3.21 -3.89
CA VAL A 45 3.04 -2.11 -3.08
C VAL A 45 2.91 -0.84 -3.92
N LEU A 46 3.95 -0.45 -4.65
CA LEU A 46 3.92 0.72 -5.54
C LEU A 46 2.81 0.63 -6.59
N ASP A 47 2.66 -0.53 -7.24
CA ASP A 47 1.64 -0.73 -8.26
C ASP A 47 0.22 -0.60 -7.69
N ARG A 48 -0.02 -1.13 -6.49
CA ARG A 48 -1.30 -1.00 -5.79
C ARG A 48 -1.58 0.44 -5.36
N THR A 49 -0.58 1.13 -4.81
CA THR A 49 -0.70 2.54 -4.43
C THR A 49 -1.11 3.40 -5.62
N LYS A 50 -0.50 3.16 -6.79
CA LYS A 50 -0.85 3.88 -8.04
C LYS A 50 -2.22 3.47 -8.59
N LYS A 51 -2.44 2.18 -8.83
CA LYS A 51 -3.62 1.72 -9.59
C LYS A 51 -4.88 1.65 -8.74
N ARG A 52 -4.80 1.12 -7.52
CA ARG A 52 -5.94 0.97 -6.61
C ARG A 52 -6.16 2.24 -5.81
N GLY A 53 -5.07 2.80 -5.26
CA GLY A 53 -5.14 4.02 -4.45
C GLY A 53 -5.37 5.28 -5.28
N GLY A 54 -5.02 5.27 -6.58
CA GLY A 54 -5.04 6.48 -7.40
C GLY A 54 -4.05 7.54 -6.89
N ILE A 55 -3.01 7.12 -6.15
CA ILE A 55 -2.05 8.02 -5.50
C ILE A 55 -0.85 8.20 -6.43
N ALA A 56 -0.43 9.44 -6.61
CA ALA A 56 0.85 9.74 -7.24
C ALA A 56 1.97 9.31 -6.28
N ALA A 57 2.60 8.18 -6.58
CA ALA A 57 3.64 7.59 -5.75
C ALA A 57 4.88 7.19 -6.57
N GLU A 58 6.01 7.05 -5.90
CA GLU A 58 7.28 6.60 -6.46
C GLU A 58 8.04 5.73 -5.46
N ALA A 59 9.01 4.96 -5.97
CA ALA A 59 9.95 4.23 -5.13
C ALA A 59 11.25 5.04 -5.05
N LEU A 60 11.54 5.57 -3.87
CA LEU A 60 12.81 6.23 -3.58
C LEU A 60 13.82 5.21 -3.07
N THR A 61 15.07 5.33 -3.51
CA THR A 61 16.15 4.40 -3.16
C THR A 61 17.36 5.16 -2.66
N VAL A 62 18.05 4.59 -1.68
CA VAL A 62 19.36 5.05 -1.18
C VAL A 62 20.33 3.87 -1.16
N ASP A 63 21.62 4.16 -1.18
CA ASP A 63 22.66 3.13 -1.16
C ASP A 63 22.52 2.24 0.10
N GLY A 64 22.43 0.93 -0.12
CA GLY A 64 22.27 -0.06 0.95
C GLY A 64 20.89 -0.14 1.60
N GLY A 65 19.92 0.68 1.17
CA GLY A 65 18.56 0.71 1.73
C GLY A 65 17.52 -0.01 0.85
N PRO A 66 16.40 -0.47 1.45
CA PRO A 66 15.27 -0.97 0.68
C PRO A 66 14.55 0.19 -0.04
N PRO A 67 13.86 -0.07 -1.17
CA PRO A 67 13.03 0.95 -1.81
C PRO A 67 11.92 1.41 -0.86
N THR A 68 11.79 2.72 -0.69
CA THR A 68 10.74 3.35 0.10
C THR A 68 9.67 3.89 -0.83
N ILE A 69 8.43 3.46 -0.65
CA ILE A 69 7.32 3.96 -1.46
C ILE A 69 6.79 5.26 -0.85
N VAL A 70 6.90 6.34 -1.58
CA VAL A 70 6.47 7.68 -1.14
C VAL A 70 5.42 8.20 -2.12
N GLY A 71 4.32 8.74 -1.61
CA GLY A 71 3.29 9.36 -2.43
C GLY A 71 2.39 10.26 -1.61
N GLU A 72 1.67 11.14 -2.30
CA GLU A 72 0.78 12.13 -1.68
C GLU A 72 -0.57 12.16 -2.39
N THR A 73 -1.64 12.37 -1.63
CA THR A 73 -2.98 12.59 -2.15
C THR A 73 -3.79 13.47 -1.19
N GLY A 74 -4.85 14.09 -1.70
CA GLY A 74 -5.67 15.05 -0.97
C GLY A 74 -5.26 16.50 -1.23
N ARG A 75 -6.10 17.44 -0.77
CA ARG A 75 -5.90 18.90 -0.91
C ARG A 75 -6.40 19.66 0.32
N GLY A 76 -6.48 18.99 1.47
CA GLY A 76 -6.98 19.58 2.70
C GLY A 76 -5.91 20.32 3.47
N ASP A 77 -6.31 21.13 4.45
CA ASP A 77 -5.41 21.96 5.26
C ASP A 77 -4.57 21.18 6.29
N ARG A 78 -4.72 19.85 6.34
CA ARG A 78 -4.05 18.98 7.32
C ARG A 78 -3.41 17.79 6.62
N THR A 79 -2.24 17.41 7.12
CA THR A 79 -1.47 16.26 6.64
C THR A 79 -1.54 15.12 7.65
N LEU A 80 -1.72 13.90 7.14
CA LEU A 80 -1.55 12.65 7.89
C LEU A 80 -0.50 11.81 7.16
N LEU A 81 0.52 11.34 7.89
CA LEU A 81 1.51 10.39 7.39
C LEU A 81 1.13 8.99 7.88
N ILE A 82 1.06 8.02 6.96
CA ILE A 82 0.76 6.61 7.21
C ILE A 82 1.98 5.78 6.84
#